data_AF-A0A0N5CVE3-F1
#
_entry.id   AF-A0A0N5CVE3-F1
#
_cell.length_a   1.000
_cell.length_b   1.000
_cell.length_c   1.000
_cell.angle_alpha   90.00
_cell.angle_beta   90.00
_cell.angle_gamma   90.00
#
_symmetry.space_group_name_H-M   'P 1'
#
loop_
_entity.id
_entity.type
_entity.pdbx_description
1 polymer ?
#
loop_
_entity_poly.entity_id
_entity_poly.type
_entity_poly.pdbx_seq_one_letter_code
_entity_poly.pdbx_strand_id
1 'polypeptide(L)'
;MFFTGVNDILNQVVPAQIENAHLEIEARERLKGFFMSHKGHDNRYGFWNSLILRTQESLAAQGRLFMIIFGPVKTNSQNKVIDWELLANETIESHIMCEEVIGPLSFSLNSMISDVNLGNYAWSDHSIFNLLEEITTVPNSWTLDNFASLLILKPRLMYIALQFRITYNLVNEAADLFHTINSVLHHWGVFYIEAVASVILQIFRSLSSSQRRQFLSSYLMIEAQSLQEALTTNPFDRDCFYVEMAIRRAVSPFILLLATSI
;
A
#
# COMPACT_ATOMS: atom_id res chain seq x y z
N MET A 1 -14.68 -14.78 -31.36
CA MET A 1 -13.69 -14.26 -30.40
C MET A 1 -13.47 -15.37 -29.39
N PHE A 2 -12.32 -16.05 -29.46
CA PHE A 2 -12.10 -17.33 -28.79
C PHE A 2 -11.67 -17.12 -27.32
N PHE A 3 -12.46 -17.66 -26.40
CA PHE A 3 -12.20 -17.73 -24.95
C PHE A 3 -11.10 -18.75 -24.57
N THR A 4 -10.45 -19.37 -25.56
CA THR A 4 -9.49 -20.45 -25.35
C THR A 4 -8.09 -19.86 -25.14
N GLY A 5 -7.54 -20.03 -23.94
CA GLY A 5 -6.13 -19.77 -23.66
C GLY A 5 -5.83 -18.79 -22.53
N VAL A 6 -6.78 -17.99 -22.03
CA VAL A 6 -6.48 -17.13 -20.86
C VAL A 6 -6.22 -17.98 -19.61
N ASN A 7 -7.01 -19.03 -19.39
CA ASN A 7 -6.73 -19.98 -18.31
C ASN A 7 -5.38 -20.68 -18.51
N ASP A 8 -5.01 -21.04 -19.74
CA ASP A 8 -3.72 -21.69 -20.02
C ASP A 8 -2.54 -20.74 -19.77
N ILE A 9 -2.71 -19.44 -20.09
CA ILE A 9 -1.74 -18.39 -19.78
C ILE A 9 -1.64 -18.20 -18.27
N LEU A 10 -2.78 -18.05 -17.56
CA LEU A 10 -2.81 -17.86 -16.12
C LEU A 10 -2.18 -19.05 -15.37
N ASN A 11 -2.48 -20.28 -15.81
CA ASN A 11 -1.87 -21.50 -15.28
C ASN A 11 -0.35 -21.54 -15.48
N GLN A 12 0.19 -20.78 -16.44
CA GLN A 12 1.63 -20.65 -16.64
C GLN A 12 2.22 -19.50 -15.85
N VAL A 13 1.59 -18.32 -15.79
CA VAL A 13 2.21 -17.12 -15.20
C VAL A 13 1.96 -16.96 -13.69
N VAL A 14 0.86 -17.50 -13.17
CA VAL A 14 0.50 -17.36 -11.75
C VAL A 14 1.29 -18.32 -10.85
N PRO A 15 1.50 -19.60 -11.22
CA PRO A 15 2.33 -20.50 -10.42
C PRO A 15 3.84 -20.35 -10.67
N ALA A 16 4.24 -19.77 -11.80
CA ALA A 16 5.64 -19.75 -12.20
C ALA A 16 6.49 -18.86 -11.28
N GLN A 17 7.59 -19.45 -10.80
CA GLN A 17 8.72 -18.72 -10.21
C GLN A 17 9.57 -18.01 -11.28
N ILE A 18 9.42 -18.41 -12.55
CA ILE A 18 10.18 -17.87 -13.68
C ILE A 18 9.31 -16.83 -14.39
N GLU A 19 9.79 -15.59 -14.42
CA GLU A 19 9.13 -14.47 -15.11
C GLU A 19 9.07 -14.73 -16.62
N ASN A 20 7.86 -14.96 -17.14
CA ASN A 20 7.61 -14.96 -18.58
C ASN A 20 6.96 -13.62 -18.96
N ALA A 21 7.81 -12.61 -19.11
CA ALA A 21 7.37 -11.23 -19.26
C ALA A 21 6.39 -11.01 -20.44
N HIS A 22 6.53 -11.78 -21.53
CA HIS A 22 5.59 -11.73 -22.65
C HIS A 22 4.20 -12.21 -22.22
N LEU A 23 4.11 -13.39 -21.59
CA LEU A 23 2.83 -13.96 -21.15
C LEU A 23 2.18 -13.13 -20.03
N GLU A 24 2.98 -12.53 -19.13
CA GLU A 24 2.46 -11.65 -18.07
C GLU A 24 1.79 -10.41 -18.65
N ILE A 25 2.42 -9.75 -19.63
CA ILE A 25 1.82 -8.61 -20.32
C ILE A 25 0.63 -9.03 -21.17
N GLU A 26 0.69 -10.16 -21.87
CA GLU A 26 -0.45 -10.69 -22.61
C GLU A 26 -1.65 -10.97 -21.68
N ALA A 27 -1.41 -11.55 -20.51
CA ALA A 27 -2.44 -11.78 -19.49
C ALA A 27 -3.03 -10.44 -19.02
N ARG A 28 -2.18 -9.47 -18.67
CA ARG A 28 -2.61 -8.11 -18.25
C ARG A 28 -3.51 -7.47 -19.30
N GLU A 29 -3.08 -7.40 -20.56
CA GLU A 29 -3.83 -6.72 -21.61
C GLU A 29 -5.16 -7.41 -21.89
N ARG A 30 -5.21 -8.75 -21.88
CA ARG A 30 -6.47 -9.50 -22.04
C ARG A 30 -7.43 -9.25 -20.88
N LEU A 31 -6.94 -9.31 -19.64
CA LEU A 31 -7.77 -9.10 -18.44
C LEU A 31 -8.27 -7.65 -18.37
N LYS A 32 -7.39 -6.67 -18.61
CA LYS A 32 -7.77 -5.26 -18.62
C LYS A 32 -8.73 -4.94 -19.76
N GLY A 33 -8.45 -5.42 -20.97
CA GLY A 33 -9.31 -5.19 -22.13
C GLY A 33 -10.71 -5.78 -21.98
N PHE A 34 -10.82 -6.96 -21.36
CA PHE A 34 -12.10 -7.63 -21.21
C PHE A 34 -12.92 -7.11 -20.03
N PHE A 35 -12.31 -7.02 -18.84
CA PHE A 35 -13.02 -6.75 -17.59
C PHE A 35 -12.92 -5.30 -17.12
N MET A 36 -11.92 -4.55 -17.60
CA MET A 36 -11.56 -3.23 -17.05
C MET A 36 -11.50 -2.13 -18.12
N SER A 37 -12.03 -2.39 -19.32
CA SER A 37 -12.06 -1.44 -20.44
C SER A 37 -12.93 -0.21 -20.18
N HIS A 38 -13.79 -0.27 -19.16
CA HIS A 38 -14.62 0.85 -18.71
C HIS A 38 -13.84 1.64 -17.65
N LYS A 39 -13.19 2.71 -18.10
CA LYS A 39 -12.38 3.61 -17.25
C LYS A 39 -13.11 3.99 -15.95
N GLY A 40 -12.57 3.54 -14.81
CA GLY A 40 -12.63 4.17 -13.46
C GLY A 40 -13.99 4.49 -12.81
N HIS A 41 -15.11 4.42 -13.54
CA HIS A 41 -16.42 4.94 -13.11
C HIS A 41 -17.56 3.92 -13.33
N ASP A 42 -17.26 2.70 -13.77
CA ASP A 42 -18.27 1.63 -13.71
C ASP A 42 -18.35 1.13 -12.26
N ASN A 43 -19.56 1.19 -11.69
CA ASN A 43 -19.86 0.68 -10.35
C ASN A 43 -19.51 -0.81 -10.16
N ARG A 44 -19.10 -1.51 -11.22
CA ARG A 44 -18.70 -2.92 -11.22
C ARG A 44 -17.18 -3.15 -11.28
N TYR A 45 -16.36 -2.11 -11.21
CA TYR A 45 -14.90 -2.27 -11.24
C TYR A 45 -14.39 -3.14 -10.09
N GLY A 46 -14.90 -2.89 -8.87
CA GLY A 46 -14.59 -3.69 -7.68
C GLY A 46 -15.06 -5.15 -7.81
N PHE A 47 -16.25 -5.36 -8.38
CA PHE A 47 -16.78 -6.69 -8.71
C PHE A 47 -15.85 -7.48 -9.63
N TRP A 48 -15.43 -6.91 -10.75
CA TRP A 48 -14.55 -7.62 -11.69
C TRP A 48 -13.18 -7.93 -11.10
N ASN A 49 -12.59 -6.99 -10.36
CA ASN A 49 -11.34 -7.21 -9.64
C ASN A 49 -11.48 -8.39 -8.67
N SER A 50 -12.55 -8.38 -7.88
CA SER A 50 -12.83 -9.44 -6.91
C SER A 50 -13.02 -10.79 -7.60
N LEU A 51 -13.80 -10.85 -8.67
CA LEU A 51 -14.07 -12.08 -9.41
C LEU A 51 -12.79 -12.69 -9.99
N ILE A 52 -11.96 -11.87 -10.64
CA ILE A 52 -10.71 -12.32 -11.28
C ILE A 52 -9.72 -12.86 -10.25
N LEU A 53 -9.53 -12.15 -9.13
CA LEU A 53 -8.62 -12.64 -8.08
C LEU A 53 -9.14 -13.93 -7.46
N ARG A 54 -10.46 -14.03 -7.24
CA ARG A 54 -11.09 -15.21 -6.64
C ARG A 54 -11.07 -16.46 -7.54
N THR A 55 -10.61 -16.37 -8.78
CA THR A 55 -10.32 -17.57 -9.58
C THR A 55 -9.07 -18.30 -9.11
N GLN A 56 -8.23 -17.65 -8.30
CA GLN A 56 -7.01 -18.22 -7.75
C GLN A 56 -7.26 -18.77 -6.34
N GLU A 57 -6.78 -20.00 -6.10
CA GLU A 57 -7.05 -20.74 -4.85
C GLU A 57 -6.23 -20.24 -3.66
N SER A 58 -4.99 -19.80 -3.88
CA SER A 58 -4.08 -19.37 -2.81
C SER A 58 -3.93 -17.85 -2.77
N LEU A 59 -3.64 -17.30 -1.58
CA LEU A 59 -3.34 -15.88 -1.39
C LEU A 59 -2.15 -15.44 -2.25
N ALA A 60 -1.09 -16.25 -2.31
CA ALA A 60 0.08 -15.97 -3.13
C ALA A 60 -0.26 -15.87 -4.62
N ALA A 61 -1.10 -16.75 -5.14
CA ALA A 61 -1.58 -16.68 -6.51
C ALA A 61 -2.46 -15.44 -6.74
N GLN A 62 -3.28 -15.05 -5.76
CA GLN A 62 -4.06 -13.81 -5.81
C GLN A 62 -3.16 -12.57 -5.82
N GLY A 63 -2.15 -12.50 -4.96
CA GLY A 63 -1.19 -11.41 -4.90
C GLY A 63 -0.38 -11.28 -6.19
N ARG A 64 0.16 -12.40 -6.71
CA ARG A 64 0.87 -12.39 -8.00
C ARG A 64 -0.03 -11.96 -9.16
N LEU A 65 -1.25 -12.47 -9.23
CA LEU A 65 -2.21 -12.06 -10.27
C LEU A 65 -2.56 -10.56 -10.14
N PHE A 66 -2.73 -10.07 -8.91
CA PHE A 66 -2.97 -8.65 -8.66
C PHE A 66 -1.83 -7.78 -9.21
N MET A 67 -0.59 -8.15 -8.94
CA MET A 67 0.58 -7.45 -9.47
C MET A 67 0.72 -7.61 -10.99
N ILE A 68 0.38 -8.77 -11.55
CA ILE A 68 0.29 -8.95 -13.01
C ILE A 68 -0.67 -7.95 -13.63
N ILE A 69 -1.84 -7.74 -13.04
CA ILE A 69 -2.82 -6.82 -13.60
C ILE A 69 -2.41 -5.36 -13.35
N PHE A 70 -2.05 -4.99 -12.12
CA PHE A 70 -1.98 -3.59 -11.68
C PHE A 70 -0.59 -3.06 -11.37
N GLY A 71 0.41 -3.93 -11.25
CA GLY A 71 1.78 -3.55 -10.93
C GLY A 71 2.41 -2.62 -11.98
N PRO A 72 3.47 -1.91 -11.61
CA PRO A 72 4.15 -0.97 -12.49
C PRO A 72 4.72 -1.67 -13.74
N VAL A 73 4.95 -0.88 -14.78
CA VAL A 73 5.42 -1.37 -16.09
C VAL A 73 6.61 -0.55 -16.52
N LYS A 74 7.70 -1.21 -16.92
CA LYS A 74 8.80 -0.56 -17.64
C LYS A 74 8.76 -0.92 -19.12
N THR A 75 9.20 0.02 -19.95
CA THR A 75 9.26 -0.16 -21.41
C THR A 75 10.73 -0.24 -21.83
N ASN A 76 11.18 -1.43 -22.19
CA ASN A 76 12.55 -1.66 -22.67
C ASN A 76 12.54 -1.75 -24.19
N SER A 77 13.08 -0.74 -24.89
CA SER A 77 13.38 -0.64 -26.34
C SER A 77 12.28 -1.05 -27.35
N GLN A 78 11.60 -2.19 -27.18
CA GLN A 78 10.44 -2.69 -27.92
C GLN A 78 9.43 -3.52 -27.09
N ASN A 79 9.74 -3.88 -25.85
CA ASN A 79 8.90 -4.75 -25.01
C ASN A 79 8.45 -4.03 -23.74
N LYS A 80 7.16 -4.13 -23.41
CA LYS A 80 6.64 -3.81 -22.08
C LYS A 80 6.88 -5.02 -21.18
N VAL A 81 7.27 -4.78 -19.93
CA VAL A 81 7.42 -5.81 -18.90
C VAL A 81 6.95 -5.26 -17.55
N ILE A 82 6.46 -6.14 -16.68
CA ILE A 82 6.14 -5.74 -15.30
C ILE A 82 7.45 -5.40 -14.59
N ASP A 83 7.45 -4.30 -13.86
CA ASP A 83 8.61 -3.91 -13.07
C ASP A 83 8.49 -4.43 -11.63
N TRP A 84 8.88 -5.69 -11.43
CA TRP A 84 8.80 -6.36 -10.12
C TRP A 84 9.77 -5.79 -9.08
N GLU A 85 10.75 -5.00 -9.50
CA GLU A 85 11.83 -4.48 -8.66
C GLU A 85 11.62 -3.02 -8.26
N LEU A 86 10.87 -2.24 -9.04
CA LEU A 86 10.68 -0.80 -8.84
C LEU A 86 10.29 -0.47 -7.40
N LEU A 87 9.27 -1.15 -6.87
CA LEU A 87 8.72 -0.84 -5.55
C LEU A 87 9.58 -1.35 -4.39
N ALA A 88 10.54 -2.23 -4.66
CA ALA A 88 11.49 -2.76 -3.69
C ALA A 88 12.80 -1.98 -3.65
N ASN A 89 13.25 -1.46 -4.80
CA ASN A 89 14.59 -0.89 -4.95
C ASN A 89 14.60 0.64 -5.09
N GLU A 90 13.48 1.25 -5.47
CA GLU A 90 13.38 2.70 -5.69
C GLU A 90 12.35 3.31 -4.74
N THR A 91 12.52 4.59 -4.41
CA THR A 91 11.54 5.35 -3.61
C THR A 91 10.82 6.34 -4.51
N ILE A 92 9.49 6.39 -4.41
CA ILE A 92 8.71 7.34 -5.22
C ILE A 92 8.79 8.74 -4.62
N GLU A 93 9.47 9.63 -5.37
CA GLU A 93 9.83 10.97 -4.90
C GLU A 93 8.67 11.98 -4.85
N SER A 94 7.59 11.77 -5.62
CA SER A 94 6.50 12.76 -5.70
C SER A 94 5.11 12.14 -5.71
N HIS A 95 4.14 12.91 -5.21
CA HIS A 95 2.72 12.53 -5.23
C HIS A 95 2.21 12.25 -6.65
N ILE A 96 2.67 13.00 -7.65
CA ILE A 96 2.26 12.80 -9.05
C ILE A 96 2.75 11.44 -9.55
N MET A 97 4.03 11.12 -9.33
CA MET A 97 4.58 9.81 -9.68
C MET A 97 3.89 8.68 -8.91
N CYS A 98 3.53 8.92 -7.64
CA CYS A 98 2.79 7.95 -6.84
C CYS A 98 1.41 7.65 -7.44
N GLU A 99 0.66 8.66 -7.89
CA GLU A 99 -0.63 8.47 -8.56
C GLU A 99 -0.48 7.68 -9.89
N GLU A 100 0.63 7.86 -10.61
CA GLU A 100 0.89 7.13 -11.86
C GLU A 100 1.32 5.67 -11.62
N VAL A 101 2.23 5.44 -10.67
CA VAL A 101 2.87 4.14 -10.41
C VAL A 101 2.04 3.28 -9.46
N ILE A 102 1.63 3.85 -8.33
CA ILE A 102 0.92 3.16 -7.24
C ILE A 102 -0.60 3.41 -7.30
N GLY A 103 -1.06 4.51 -7.89
CA GLY A 103 -2.49 4.84 -8.00
C GLY A 103 -3.36 3.70 -8.54
N PRO A 104 -2.97 2.99 -9.62
CA PRO A 104 -3.73 1.84 -10.11
C PRO A 104 -3.88 0.71 -9.07
N LEU A 105 -2.83 0.42 -8.29
CA LEU A 105 -2.85 -0.59 -7.22
C LEU A 105 -3.78 -0.14 -6.09
N SER A 106 -3.60 1.08 -5.59
CA SER A 106 -4.38 1.64 -4.49
C SER A 106 -5.87 1.75 -4.84
N PHE A 107 -6.18 2.25 -6.04
CA PHE A 107 -7.55 2.35 -6.56
C PHE A 107 -8.22 0.97 -6.64
N SER A 108 -7.50 -0.03 -7.17
CA SER A 108 -8.04 -1.37 -7.36
C SER A 108 -8.34 -2.04 -6.02
N LEU A 109 -7.45 -1.94 -5.02
CA LEU A 109 -7.71 -2.42 -3.66
C LEU A 109 -8.93 -1.71 -3.04
N ASN A 110 -8.98 -0.39 -3.12
CA ASN A 110 -10.09 0.37 -2.55
C ASN A 110 -11.43 0.05 -3.22
N SER A 111 -11.43 -0.21 -4.53
CA SER A 111 -12.64 -0.61 -5.26
C SER A 111 -13.22 -1.94 -4.76
N MET A 112 -12.37 -2.89 -4.35
CA MET A 112 -12.80 -4.18 -3.78
C MET A 112 -13.39 -4.04 -2.37
N ILE A 113 -13.09 -2.93 -1.67
CA ILE A 113 -13.67 -2.63 -0.34
C ILE A 113 -15.00 -1.89 -0.48
N SER A 114 -15.08 -0.99 -1.47
CA SER A 114 -16.17 -0.02 -1.57
C SER A 114 -17.39 -0.55 -2.34
N ASP A 115 -17.22 -1.62 -3.13
CA ASP A 115 -18.31 -2.19 -3.92
C ASP A 115 -19.24 -3.03 -3.03
N VAL A 116 -20.50 -2.58 -2.91
CA VAL A 116 -21.52 -3.23 -2.09
C VAL A 116 -22.14 -4.46 -2.77
N ASN A 117 -21.89 -4.67 -4.07
CA ASN A 117 -22.54 -5.72 -4.87
C ASN A 117 -21.68 -6.97 -5.06
N LEU A 118 -20.65 -7.16 -4.23
CA LEU A 118 -19.72 -8.27 -4.37
C LEU A 118 -20.31 -9.65 -4.00
N GLY A 119 -21.37 -9.68 -3.19
CA GLY A 119 -21.99 -10.93 -2.74
C GLY A 119 -20.95 -11.90 -2.16
N ASN A 120 -20.89 -13.12 -2.71
CA ASN A 120 -19.93 -14.15 -2.28
C ASN A 120 -18.45 -13.83 -2.60
N TYR A 121 -18.19 -12.79 -3.40
CA TYR A 121 -16.84 -12.34 -3.74
C TYR A 121 -16.37 -11.17 -2.86
N ALA A 122 -17.15 -10.78 -1.85
CA ALA A 122 -16.81 -9.70 -0.95
C ALA A 122 -15.47 -9.95 -0.22
N TRP A 123 -14.76 -8.86 0.06
CA TRP A 123 -13.51 -8.88 0.79
C TRP A 123 -13.74 -8.34 2.19
N SER A 124 -13.35 -9.13 3.21
CA SER A 124 -13.29 -8.63 4.58
C SER A 124 -12.05 -7.74 4.77
N ASP A 125 -12.06 -6.86 5.77
CA ASP A 125 -10.86 -6.08 6.13
C ASP A 125 -9.65 -6.99 6.37
N HIS A 126 -9.86 -8.17 6.97
CA HIS A 126 -8.81 -9.18 7.17
C HIS A 126 -8.29 -9.76 5.85
N SER A 127 -9.17 -10.05 4.89
CA SER A 127 -8.77 -10.55 3.58
C SER A 127 -7.99 -9.50 2.79
N ILE A 128 -8.37 -8.22 2.89
CA ILE A 128 -7.63 -7.11 2.27
C ILE A 128 -6.28 -6.91 2.96
N PHE A 129 -6.23 -6.98 4.29
CA PHE A 129 -4.98 -6.91 5.04
C PHE A 129 -4.01 -7.99 4.55
N ASN A 130 -4.44 -9.24 4.48
CA ASN A 130 -3.60 -10.34 4.00
C ASN A 130 -3.14 -10.13 2.54
N LEU A 131 -4.03 -9.63 1.67
CA LEU A 131 -3.64 -9.32 0.29
C LEU A 131 -2.63 -8.18 0.21
N LEU A 132 -2.78 -7.13 1.04
CA LEU A 132 -1.80 -6.05 1.17
C LEU A 132 -0.44 -6.63 1.56
N GLU A 133 -0.37 -7.44 2.61
CA GLU A 133 0.88 -8.04 3.06
C GLU A 133 1.52 -8.90 1.95
N GLU A 134 0.73 -9.70 1.23
CA GLU A 134 1.22 -10.53 0.13
C GLU A 134 1.84 -9.70 -1.01
N ILE A 135 1.12 -8.68 -1.50
CA ILE A 135 1.60 -7.89 -2.66
C ILE A 135 2.81 -7.01 -2.32
N THR A 136 2.98 -6.63 -1.05
CA THR A 136 4.11 -5.83 -0.60
C THR A 136 5.32 -6.65 -0.17
N THR A 137 5.21 -7.99 -0.16
CA THR A 137 6.31 -8.89 0.23
C THR A 137 6.80 -9.78 -0.91
N VAL A 138 5.97 -10.03 -1.92
CA VAL A 138 6.27 -10.96 -3.01
C VAL A 138 6.25 -10.24 -4.37
N PRO A 139 7.28 -10.44 -5.23
CA PRO A 139 8.44 -11.33 -5.06
C PRO A 139 9.54 -10.76 -4.16
N ASN A 140 9.60 -9.43 -4.01
CA ASN A 140 10.54 -8.74 -3.13
C ASN A 140 9.76 -7.79 -2.23
N SER A 141 10.21 -7.64 -0.99
CA SER A 141 9.62 -6.68 -0.05
C SER A 141 9.74 -5.26 -0.59
N TRP A 142 8.63 -4.55 -0.62
CA TRP A 142 8.62 -3.14 -0.99
C TRP A 142 9.36 -2.32 0.06
N THR A 143 9.87 -1.16 -0.35
CA THR A 143 10.31 -0.16 0.62
C THR A 143 9.13 0.29 1.48
N LEU A 144 9.40 0.62 2.74
CA LEU A 144 8.36 1.08 3.66
C LEU A 144 7.73 2.39 3.14
N ASP A 145 8.50 3.25 2.48
CA ASP A 145 8.03 4.48 1.82
C ASP A 145 7.01 4.20 0.72
N ASN A 146 7.25 3.19 -0.13
CA ASN A 146 6.30 2.82 -1.18
C ASN A 146 5.04 2.17 -0.61
N PHE A 147 5.16 1.39 0.46
CA PHE A 147 3.98 0.89 1.17
C PHE A 147 3.19 2.03 1.82
N ALA A 148 3.84 2.97 2.51
CA ALA A 148 3.18 4.15 3.06
C ALA A 148 2.49 4.98 1.97
N SER A 149 3.14 5.15 0.82
CA SER A 149 2.61 5.82 -0.37
C SER A 149 1.30 5.19 -0.86
N LEU A 150 1.23 3.85 -0.93
CA LEU A 150 0.01 3.11 -1.26
C LEU A 150 -1.15 3.43 -0.32
N LEU A 151 -0.88 3.50 0.98
CA LEU A 151 -1.87 3.74 2.03
C LEU A 151 -2.37 5.19 2.04
N ILE A 152 -1.50 6.16 1.74
CA ILE A 152 -1.84 7.58 1.68
C ILE A 152 -2.90 7.85 0.61
N LEU A 153 -2.78 7.23 -0.58
CA LEU A 153 -3.72 7.47 -1.69
C LEU A 153 -5.18 7.06 -1.39
N LYS A 154 -5.39 6.10 -0.47
CA LYS A 154 -6.71 5.61 -0.06
C LYS A 154 -6.76 5.40 1.46
N PRO A 155 -7.31 6.35 2.23
CA PRO A 155 -7.31 6.31 3.70
C PRO A 155 -7.94 5.05 4.31
N ARG A 156 -8.88 4.38 3.61
CA ARG A 156 -9.45 3.11 4.08
C ARG A 156 -8.41 1.99 4.17
N LEU A 157 -7.43 1.95 3.25
CA LEU A 157 -6.33 0.99 3.30
C LEU A 157 -5.43 1.27 4.50
N MET A 158 -5.12 2.54 4.76
CA MET A 158 -4.37 2.96 5.95
C MET A 158 -5.04 2.50 7.24
N TYR A 159 -6.36 2.66 7.35
CA TYR A 159 -7.12 2.15 8.49
C TYR A 159 -6.91 0.65 8.69
N ILE A 160 -7.07 -0.16 7.63
CA ILE A 160 -6.91 -1.61 7.69
C ILE A 160 -5.48 -1.98 8.10
N ALA A 161 -4.46 -1.42 7.44
CA ALA A 161 -3.06 -1.75 7.67
C ALA A 161 -2.61 -1.46 9.11
N LEU A 162 -2.97 -0.29 9.66
CA LEU A 162 -2.58 0.11 11.01
C LEU A 162 -3.41 -0.60 12.08
N GLN A 163 -4.74 -0.68 11.92
CA GLN A 163 -5.63 -1.30 12.91
C GLN A 163 -5.29 -2.77 13.11
N PHE A 164 -5.01 -3.51 12.04
CA PHE A 164 -4.62 -4.93 12.13
C PHE A 164 -3.29 -5.10 12.84
N ARG A 165 -2.24 -4.36 12.46
CA ARG A 165 -0.94 -4.42 13.14
C ARG A 165 -1.06 -4.16 14.65
N ILE A 166 -1.83 -3.15 15.05
CA ILE A 166 -2.03 -2.84 16.48
C ILE A 166 -2.85 -3.94 17.20
N THR A 167 -3.86 -4.50 16.53
CA THR A 167 -4.70 -5.56 17.10
C THR A 167 -3.92 -6.88 17.28
N TYR A 168 -2.99 -7.18 16.36
CA TYR A 168 -2.13 -8.37 16.42
C TYR A 168 -0.82 -8.15 17.19
N ASN A 169 -0.74 -7.11 18.04
CA ASN A 169 0.43 -6.77 18.86
C ASN A 169 1.72 -6.44 18.10
N LEU A 170 1.61 -6.07 16.81
CA LEU A 170 2.70 -5.53 15.99
C LEU A 170 2.76 -4.00 16.11
N VAL A 171 2.72 -3.50 17.35
CA VAL A 171 2.59 -2.07 17.64
C VAL A 171 3.82 -1.27 17.19
N ASN A 172 5.01 -1.88 17.25
CA ASN A 172 6.24 -1.26 16.76
C ASN A 172 6.19 -1.04 15.24
N GLU A 173 5.76 -2.05 14.47
CA GLU A 173 5.59 -1.94 13.02
C GLU A 173 4.51 -0.90 12.66
N ALA A 174 3.41 -0.85 13.42
CA ALA A 174 2.39 0.17 13.22
C ALA A 174 2.91 1.58 13.47
N ALA A 175 3.75 1.76 14.50
CA ALA A 175 4.36 3.05 14.81
C ALA A 175 5.38 3.48 13.76
N ASP A 176 6.16 2.53 13.24
CA ASP A 176 7.14 2.75 12.16
C ASP A 176 6.44 3.14 10.87
N LEU A 177 5.45 2.35 10.43
CA LEU A 177 4.62 2.68 9.28
C LEU A 177 3.92 4.03 9.42
N PHE A 178 3.44 4.37 10.62
CA PHE A 178 2.84 5.66 10.89
C PHE A 178 3.85 6.81 10.77
N HIS A 179 5.09 6.63 11.27
CA HIS A 179 6.16 7.60 11.10
C HIS A 179 6.52 7.77 9.60
N THR A 180 6.66 6.68 8.85
CA THR A 180 6.94 6.72 7.40
C THR A 180 5.84 7.44 6.62
N ILE A 181 4.55 7.21 6.94
CA ILE A 181 3.44 7.96 6.36
C ILE A 181 3.62 9.47 6.55
N ASN A 182 4.04 9.89 7.75
CA ASN A 182 4.26 11.31 8.05
C ASN A 182 5.44 11.87 7.25
N SER A 183 6.51 11.09 7.10
CA SER A 183 7.69 11.45 6.31
C SER A 183 7.35 11.63 4.83
N VAL A 184 6.65 10.66 4.23
CA VAL A 184 6.20 10.72 2.83
C VAL A 184 5.29 11.93 2.58
N LEU A 185 4.30 12.18 3.44
CA LEU A 185 3.41 13.34 3.31
C LEU A 185 4.18 14.66 3.38
N HIS A 186 5.15 14.76 4.30
CA HIS A 186 6.00 15.94 4.41
C HIS A 186 6.86 16.13 3.16
N HIS A 187 7.49 15.06 2.67
CA HIS A 187 8.32 15.09 1.47
C HIS A 187 7.52 15.56 0.24
N TRP A 188 6.28 15.10 0.09
CA TRP A 188 5.40 15.54 -0.99
C TRP A 188 4.79 16.93 -0.80
N GLY A 189 5.02 17.58 0.34
CA GLY A 189 4.40 18.87 0.67
C GLY A 189 2.89 18.80 0.85
N VAL A 190 2.35 17.62 1.19
CA VAL A 190 0.90 17.40 1.38
C VAL A 190 0.55 17.68 2.84
N PHE A 191 -0.48 18.50 3.07
CA PHE A 191 -0.91 18.84 4.43
C PHE A 191 -1.52 17.63 5.14
N TYR A 192 -0.84 17.20 6.22
CA TYR A 192 -1.21 16.06 7.05
C TYR A 192 -2.69 16.02 7.46
N ILE A 193 -3.22 17.17 7.88
CA ILE A 193 -4.58 17.31 8.41
C ILE A 193 -5.63 16.97 7.33
N GLU A 194 -5.37 17.34 6.09
CA GLU A 194 -6.30 17.13 4.98
C GLU A 194 -6.25 15.68 4.49
N ALA A 195 -5.07 15.07 4.49
CA ALA A 195 -4.86 13.75 3.90
C ALA A 195 -5.32 12.59 4.79
N VAL A 196 -4.99 12.61 6.09
CA VAL A 196 -5.07 11.38 6.92
C VAL A 196 -5.69 11.56 8.31
N ALA A 197 -5.94 12.79 8.76
CA ALA A 197 -6.37 13.06 10.14
C ALA A 197 -7.61 12.27 10.58
N SER A 198 -8.62 12.17 9.71
CA SER A 198 -9.88 11.49 10.04
C SER A 198 -9.66 10.01 10.35
N VAL A 199 -8.82 9.34 9.57
CA VAL A 199 -8.49 7.92 9.74
C VAL A 199 -7.63 7.70 10.97
N ILE A 200 -6.64 8.56 11.21
CA ILE A 200 -5.78 8.47 12.40
C ILE A 200 -6.61 8.68 13.68
N LEU A 201 -7.51 9.65 13.69
CA LEU A 201 -8.43 9.85 14.82
C LEU A 201 -9.35 8.64 15.02
N GLN A 202 -9.82 8.03 13.94
CA GLN A 202 -10.64 6.82 14.02
C GLN A 202 -9.86 5.66 14.65
N ILE A 203 -8.62 5.41 14.22
CA ILE A 203 -7.75 4.37 14.79
C ILE A 203 -7.49 4.68 16.27
N PHE A 204 -7.06 5.90 16.61
CA PHE A 204 -6.70 6.22 17.99
C PHE A 204 -7.88 6.10 18.95
N ARG A 205 -9.10 6.39 18.49
CA ARG A 205 -10.33 6.18 19.25
C ARG A 205 -10.67 4.70 19.45
N SER A 206 -10.36 3.81 18.50
CA SER A 206 -10.63 2.37 18.65
C SER A 206 -9.63 1.65 19.57
N LEU A 207 -8.46 2.25 19.86
CA LEU A 207 -7.45 1.63 20.72
C LEU A 207 -7.86 1.63 22.20
N SER A 208 -7.54 0.54 22.89
CA SER A 208 -7.56 0.49 24.36
C SER A 208 -6.47 1.37 24.98
N SER A 209 -6.62 1.76 26.26
CA SER A 209 -5.60 2.57 26.95
C SER A 209 -4.22 1.90 26.97
N SER A 210 -4.16 0.56 27.02
CA SER A 210 -2.90 -0.18 26.94
C SER A 210 -2.24 -0.06 25.56
N GLN A 211 -3.01 -0.26 24.49
CA GLN A 211 -2.53 -0.13 23.12
C GLN A 211 -2.11 1.31 22.80
N ARG A 212 -2.84 2.32 23.29
CA ARG A 212 -2.45 3.74 23.14
C ARG A 212 -1.10 4.02 23.79
N ARG A 213 -0.88 3.54 25.02
CA ARG A 213 0.41 3.68 25.72
C ARG A 213 1.55 3.03 24.95
N GLN A 214 1.35 1.79 24.50
CA GLN A 214 2.36 1.06 23.74
C GLN A 214 2.67 1.77 22.43
N PHE A 215 1.64 2.14 21.66
CA PHE A 215 1.82 2.84 20.38
C PHE A 215 2.54 4.18 20.56
N LEU A 216 2.11 4.99 21.54
CA LEU A 216 2.76 6.26 21.86
C LEU A 216 4.23 6.07 22.25
N SER A 217 4.52 5.06 23.08
CA SER A 217 5.90 4.74 23.47
C SER A 217 6.76 4.33 22.28
N SER A 218 6.25 3.46 21.42
CA SER A 218 6.96 2.99 20.22
C SER A 218 7.19 4.14 19.24
N TYR A 219 6.18 4.98 19.00
CA TYR A 219 6.31 6.14 18.11
C TYR A 219 7.33 7.16 18.61
N LEU A 220 7.30 7.51 19.90
CA LEU A 220 8.27 8.45 20.48
C LEU A 220 9.71 7.91 20.44
N MET A 221 9.88 6.59 20.56
CA MET A 221 11.18 5.95 20.42
C MET A 221 11.71 6.06 18.98
N ILE A 222 10.85 5.84 17.99
CA ILE A 222 11.18 5.97 16.57
C ILE A 222 11.56 7.43 16.25
N GLU A 223 10.75 8.41 16.65
CA GLU A 223 11.08 9.83 16.45
C GLU A 223 12.43 10.21 17.08
N ALA A 224 12.75 9.68 18.26
CA ALA A 224 14.02 9.93 18.93
C ALA A 224 15.20 9.31 18.17
N GLN A 225 15.01 8.09 17.63
CA GLN A 225 16.01 7.39 16.82
C GLN A 225 16.26 8.13 15.50
N SER A 226 15.23 8.49 14.74
CA SER A 226 15.37 9.22 13.47
C SER A 226 16.10 10.55 13.67
N LEU A 227 15.77 11.32 14.71
CA LEU A 227 16.47 12.56 15.06
C LEU A 227 17.93 12.33 15.43
N GLN A 228 18.22 11.27 16.19
CA GLN A 228 19.59 10.91 16.57
C GLN A 228 20.42 10.52 15.34
N GLU A 229 19.84 9.73 14.44
CA GLU A 229 20.49 9.34 13.18
C GLU A 229 20.81 10.58 12.34
N ALA A 230 19.84 11.48 12.11
CA ALA A 230 20.05 12.71 11.37
C ALA A 230 21.15 13.61 11.98
N LEU A 231 21.28 13.64 13.32
CA LEU A 231 22.33 14.38 14.02
C LEU A 231 23.72 13.74 13.93
N THR A 232 23.78 12.42 13.78
CA THR A 232 25.04 11.65 13.82
C THR A 232 25.56 11.27 12.44
N THR A 233 24.76 11.43 11.37
CA THR A 233 25.20 11.28 9.98
C THR A 233 26.42 12.16 9.70
N ASN A 234 27.41 11.60 8.98
CA ASN A 234 28.64 12.32 8.61
C ASN A 234 28.86 12.24 7.08
N PRO A 235 28.89 13.38 6.35
CA PRO A 235 28.75 14.74 6.86
C PRO A 235 27.35 15.00 7.44
N PHE A 236 27.28 15.92 8.41
CA PHE A 236 26.01 16.32 9.01
C PHE A 236 25.05 16.85 7.94
N ASP A 237 23.91 16.16 7.80
CA ASP A 237 22.84 16.56 6.89
C ASP A 237 21.84 17.45 7.65
N ARG A 238 22.06 18.76 7.53
CA ARG A 238 21.23 19.78 8.16
C ARG A 238 19.79 19.75 7.66
N ASP A 239 19.58 19.40 6.38
CA ASP A 239 18.26 19.42 5.77
C ASP A 239 17.45 18.23 6.25
N CYS A 240 18.06 17.04 6.30
CA CYS A 240 17.47 15.85 6.91
C CYS A 240 17.05 16.11 8.37
N PHE A 241 17.92 16.72 9.18
CA PHE A 241 17.59 17.05 10.57
C PHE A 241 16.40 18.01 10.70
N TYR A 242 16.29 19.03 9.85
CA TYR A 242 15.14 19.94 9.88
C TYR A 242 13.85 19.29 9.40
N VAL A 243 13.93 18.38 8.43
CA VAL A 243 12.78 17.59 7.97
C VAL A 243 12.20 16.77 9.13
N GLU A 244 13.05 16.03 9.85
CA GLU A 244 12.61 15.25 11.02
C GLU A 244 11.94 16.12 12.11
N MET A 245 12.50 17.29 12.38
CA MET A 245 11.91 18.26 13.30
C MET A 245 10.56 18.81 12.82
N ALA A 246 10.38 18.99 11.51
CA ALA A 246 9.13 19.47 10.91
C ALA A 246 8.03 18.39 10.97
N ILE A 247 8.37 17.15 10.63
CA ILE A 247 7.47 15.99 10.72
C ILE A 247 6.90 15.88 12.14
N ARG A 248 7.76 15.89 13.16
CA ARG A 248 7.36 15.81 14.57
C ARG A 248 6.37 16.92 14.96
N ARG A 249 6.60 18.15 14.49
CA ARG A 249 5.70 19.29 14.79
C ARG A 249 4.33 19.09 14.18
N ALA A 250 4.27 18.61 12.93
CA ALA A 250 3.02 18.40 12.20
C ALA A 250 2.11 17.37 12.89
N VAL A 251 2.68 16.33 13.48
CA VAL A 251 1.94 15.22 14.10
C VAL A 251 1.65 15.47 15.59
N SER A 252 2.35 16.43 16.22
CA SER A 252 2.22 16.71 17.66
C SER A 252 0.79 16.86 18.21
N PRO A 253 -0.20 17.45 17.50
CA PRO A 253 -1.57 17.51 18.01
C PRO A 253 -2.20 16.13 18.23
N PHE A 254 -1.89 15.17 17.36
CA PHE A 254 -2.40 13.80 17.46
C PHE A 254 -1.71 13.02 18.58
N ILE A 255 -0.41 13.25 18.76
CA ILE A 255 0.36 12.67 19.87
C ILE A 255 -0.15 13.20 21.22
N LEU A 256 -0.44 14.49 21.32
CA LEU A 256 -1.06 15.08 22.51
C LEU A 256 -2.46 14.50 22.76
N LEU A 257 -3.26 14.30 21.72
CA LEU A 257 -4.56 13.64 21.85
C LEU A 257 -4.45 12.20 22.37
N LEU A 258 -3.47 11.43 21.87
CA LEU A 258 -3.17 10.11 22.40
C LEU A 258 -2.78 10.19 23.87
N ALA A 259 -1.89 11.09 24.24
CA ALA A 259 -1.41 11.25 25.60
C ALA A 259 -2.52 11.64 26.60
N THR A 260 -3.43 12.53 26.20
CA THR A 260 -4.56 12.98 27.05
C THR A 260 -5.65 11.93 27.25
N SER A 261 -5.63 10.85 26.47
CA SER A 261 -6.66 9.80 26.47
C SER A 261 -6.15 8.45 26.99
N ILE A 262 -4.99 8.45 27.67
CA ILE A 262 -4.35 7.32 28.36
C ILE A 262 -4.80 7.23 29.81
#